data_AF-A0A6B2LVZ6-F1
#
_entry.id   AF-A0A6B2LVZ6-F1
#
_cell.length_a   1.000
_cell.length_b   1.000
_cell.length_c   1.000
_cell.angle_alpha   90.00
_cell.angle_beta   90.00
_cell.angle_gamma   90.00
#
_symmetry.space_group_name_H-M   'P 1'
#
loop_
_entity.id
_entity.type
_entity.pdbx_description
1 polymer ?
#
loop_
_entity_poly.entity_id
_entity_poly.type
_entity_poly.pdbx_seq_one_letter_code
_entity_poly.pdbx_strand_id
1 'polypeptide(L)' 'MKAGYAGDDAPRAVFPSVVGRPRQTPPPGTPHWRDSYVGDEAQSKRGILSMRWPIDRGLVSNWADMEKIYHHTFY' A
#
# COMPACT_ATOMS: atom_id res chain seq x y z
N MET A 1 -6.14 6.31 2.43
CA MET A 1 -7.32 5.42 2.55
C MET A 1 -7.96 5.64 3.92
N LYS A 2 -9.29 5.67 3.97
CA LYS A 2 -10.07 5.59 5.22
C LYS A 2 -11.11 4.49 5.02
N ALA A 3 -11.23 3.56 5.95
CA ALA A 3 -12.16 2.43 5.86
C ALA A 3 -12.72 2.09 7.25
N GLY A 4 -13.93 1.53 7.29
CA GLY A 4 -14.67 1.20 8.51
C GLY A 4 -16.01 0.53 8.16
N TYR A 5 -16.81 0.22 9.17
CA TYR A 5 -18.15 -0.35 8.95
C TYR A 5 -19.21 0.74 8.94
N ALA A 6 -20.35 0.46 8.31
CA ALA A 6 -21.50 1.35 8.36
C ALA A 6 -22.02 1.45 9.80
N GLY A 7 -22.25 2.67 10.27
CA GLY A 7 -22.69 2.95 11.64
C GLY A 7 -21.57 3.25 12.65
N ASP A 8 -20.30 3.10 12.28
CA ASP A 8 -19.19 3.57 13.12
C ASP A 8 -19.10 5.11 13.08
N ASP A 9 -18.82 5.74 14.23
CA ASP A 9 -18.65 7.20 14.33
C ASP A 9 -17.34 7.71 13.69
N ALA A 10 -16.39 6.80 13.42
CA ALA A 10 -15.07 7.10 12.87
C ALA A 10 -14.54 5.92 12.03
N PRO A 11 -13.61 6.15 11.07
CA PRO A 11 -12.98 5.07 10.33
C PRO A 11 -12.16 4.17 11.25
N ARG A 12 -12.28 2.86 11.08
CA ARG A 12 -11.48 1.87 11.82
C ARG A 12 -10.03 1.76 11.32
N ALA A 13 -9.80 2.07 10.06
CA ALA A 13 -8.47 2.08 9.45
C ALA A 13 -8.23 3.37 8.68
N VAL A 14 -7.08 3.98 8.93
CA VAL A 14 -6.59 5.15 8.20
C VAL A 14 -5.13 4.92 7.88
N PHE A 15 -4.78 4.89 6.59
CA PHE A 15 -3.40 4.67 6.15
C PHE A 15 -3.13 5.37 4.80
N PRO A 16 -1.86 5.63 4.44
CA PRO A 16 -1.50 6.25 3.16
C PRO A 16 -1.90 5.40 1.94
N SER A 17 -2.52 6.00 0.92
CA SER A 17 -2.85 5.29 -0.33
C SER A 17 -1.62 5.16 -1.24
N VAL A 18 -0.66 4.31 -0.85
CA VAL A 18 0.64 4.15 -1.52
C VAL A 18 1.03 2.69 -1.63
N VAL A 19 1.67 2.34 -2.74
CA VAL A 19 2.24 1.02 -2.98
C VAL A 19 3.75 1.16 -3.20
N GLY A 20 4.54 0.47 -2.39
CA GLY A 20 6.00 0.41 -2.51
C GLY A 20 6.44 -0.92 -3.11
N ARG A 21 7.36 -0.89 -4.09
CA ARG A 21 8.01 -2.10 -4.63
C ARG A 21 9.51 -2.03 -4.40
N PRO A 22 10.19 -3.14 -4.05
CA PRO A 22 11.65 -3.15 -3.89
C PRO A 22 12.37 -2.57 -5.12
N ARG A 23 13.33 -1.65 -4.89
CA ARG A 23 14.15 -1.10 -5.98
C ARG A 23 15.14 -2.11 -6.55
N GLN A 24 15.55 -3.06 -5.72
CA GLN A 24 16.51 -4.10 -6.06
C GLN A 24 15.93 -5.44 -5.66
N THR A 25 16.23 -6.46 -6.47
CA THR A 25 15.94 -7.85 -6.11
C THR A 25 16.75 -8.18 -4.87
N PRO A 26 16.11 -8.62 -3.77
CA PRO A 26 16.86 -9.03 -2.59
C PRO A 26 17.74 -10.24 -2.95
N PRO A 27 18.84 -10.47 -2.23
CA PRO A 27 19.59 -11.72 -2.35
C PRO A 27 18.66 -12.93 -2.13
N PRO A 28 18.86 -14.04 -2.88
CA PRO A 28 18.12 -15.28 -2.66
C PRO A 28 18.19 -15.71 -1.19
N GLY A 29 17.07 -16.16 -0.64
CA GLY A 29 16.98 -16.60 0.76
C GLY A 29 16.82 -15.49 1.79
N THR A 30 16.71 -14.21 1.38
CA THR A 30 16.36 -13.12 2.30
C THR A 30 14.94 -13.35 2.87
N PRO A 31 14.79 -13.61 4.18
CA PRO A 31 13.49 -13.90 4.76
C PRO A 31 12.56 -12.68 4.69
N HIS A 32 11.25 -12.92 4.60
CA HIS A 32 10.21 -11.91 4.71
C HIS A 32 10.23 -10.78 3.66
N TRP A 33 10.88 -11.00 2.51
CA TRP A 33 10.78 -10.05 1.40
C TRP A 33 9.46 -10.25 0.63
N ARG A 34 8.75 -9.15 0.40
CA ARG A 34 7.51 -9.12 -0.38
C ARG A 34 7.72 -8.39 -1.70
N ASP A 35 6.97 -8.79 -2.72
CA ASP A 35 6.98 -8.14 -4.04
C ASP A 35 6.41 -6.71 -3.99
N SER A 36 5.53 -6.45 -3.02
CA SER A 36 5.00 -5.12 -2.76
C SER A 36 4.60 -4.93 -1.31
N TYR A 37 4.66 -3.69 -0.88
CA TYR A 37 4.23 -3.20 0.43
C TYR A 37 3.17 -2.12 0.23
N VAL A 38 2.24 -1.98 1.16
CA VAL A 38 1.13 -1.02 1.06
C VAL A 38 1.08 -0.18 2.34
N GLY A 39 0.61 1.06 2.23
CA GLY A 39 0.29 1.88 3.40
C GLY A 39 1.50 2.27 4.25
N ASP A 40 1.34 2.16 5.56
CA ASP A 40 2.38 2.55 6.53
C ASP A 40 3.63 1.68 6.43
N GLU A 41 3.49 0.40 6.05
CA GLU A 41 4.63 -0.48 5.82
C GLU A 41 5.48 0.01 4.63
N ALA A 42 4.83 0.44 3.55
CA ALA A 42 5.53 1.02 2.42
C ALA A 42 6.24 2.33 2.78
N GLN A 43 5.59 3.19 3.58
CA GLN A 43 6.17 4.45 4.03
C GLN A 43 7.37 4.25 4.95
N SER A 44 7.28 3.35 5.93
CA SER A 44 8.38 3.05 6.84
C SER A 44 9.61 2.51 6.11
N LYS A 45 9.41 1.84 4.97
CA LYS A 45 10.46 1.29 4.10
C LYS A 45 10.77 2.17 2.88
N ARG A 46 10.36 3.45 2.84
CA ARG A 46 10.52 4.32 1.65
C ARG A 46 11.95 4.43 1.10
N GLY A 47 12.97 4.23 1.94
CA GLY A 47 14.38 4.32 1.54
C GLY A 47 14.83 3.22 0.58
N ILE A 48 14.18 2.06 0.62
CA ILE A 48 14.53 0.87 -0.18
C ILE A 48 13.44 0.51 -1.21
N LEU A 49 12.32 1.24 -1.19
CA LEU A 49 11.18 1.02 -2.08
C LEU A 49 11.08 2.13 -3.15
N SER A 50 10.59 1.74 -4.32
CA SER A 50 10.04 2.63 -5.32
C SER A 50 8.57 2.84 -4.99
N MET A 51 8.22 4.08 -4.62
CA MET A 51 6.90 4.45 -4.12
C MET A 51 6.01 4.89 -5.28
N ARG A 52 4.77 4.39 -5.32
CA ARG A 52 3.75 4.76 -6.32
C ARG A 52 2.43 5.12 -5.64
N TRP A 53 1.82 6.18 -6.15
CA TRP A 53 0.50 6.66 -5.71
C TRP A 53 -0.50 6.39 -6.83
N PRO A 54 -1.37 5.37 -6.67
CA PRO A 54 -2.29 4.97 -7.73
C PRO A 54 -3.50 5.88 -7.90
N ILE A 55 -3.63 6.89 -7.04
CA ILE A 55 -4.65 7.93 -7.11
C ILE A 55 -3.94 9.24 -7.39
N ASP A 56 -4.20 9.83 -8.55
CA ASP A 56 -3.73 11.18 -8.91
C ASP A 56 -4.93 12.12 -8.99
N ARG A 57 -4.91 13.20 -8.20
CA ARG A 57 -5.99 14.20 -8.12
C ARG A 57 -7.40 13.60 -7.94
N GLY A 58 -7.51 12.51 -7.19
CA GLY A 58 -8.77 11.82 -6.94
C GLY A 58 -9.21 10.83 -8.02
N LEU A 59 -8.45 10.70 -9.12
CA LEU A 59 -8.68 9.72 -10.18
C LEU A 59 -7.72 8.55 -10.02
N VAL A 60 -8.22 7.33 -10.22
CA VAL A 60 -7.39 6.14 -10.25
C VAL A 60 -6.58 6.12 -11.55
N SER A 61 -5.26 6.25 -11.44
CA SER A 61 -4.32 6.20 -12.57
C SER A 61 -3.69 4.82 -12.76
N ASN A 62 -3.72 3.96 -11.73
CA ASN A 62 -3.21 2.59 -11.80
C ASN A 62 -4.13 1.63 -11.04
N TRP A 63 -4.92 0.86 -11.79
CA TRP A 63 -5.89 -0.09 -11.23
C TRP A 63 -5.25 -1.29 -10.53
N ALA A 64 -4.12 -1.80 -11.04
CA ALA A 64 -3.41 -2.92 -10.41
C ALA A 64 -2.85 -2.55 -9.03
N ASP A 65 -2.38 -1.31 -8.86
CA ASP A 65 -1.93 -0.80 -7.57
C ASP A 65 -3.11 -0.47 -6.64
N MET A 66 -4.25 -0.02 -7.18
CA MET A 66 -5.48 0.14 -6.39
C MET A 66 -6.01 -1.18 -5.84
N GLU A 67 -5.99 -2.24 -6.64
CA GLU A 67 -6.43 -3.57 -6.20
C GLU A 67 -5.63 -4.06 -4.98
N LYS A 68 -4.31 -3.81 -4.96
CA LYS A 68 -3.46 -4.09 -3.80
C LYS A 68 -3.85 -3.27 -2.57
N ILE A 69 -4.23 -2.00 -2.76
CA ILE A 69 -4.72 -1.15 -1.66
C ILE A 69 -6.04 -1.71 -1.11
N TYR A 70 -6.96 -2.12 -1.97
CA TYR A 70 -8.22 -2.74 -1.54
C TYR A 70 -7.97 -4.06 -0.82
N HIS A 71 -7.11 -4.92 -1.35
CA HIS A 71 -6.75 -6.16 -0.69
C HIS A 71 -6.18 -5.89 0.71
N HIS A 72 -5.25 -4.94 0.86
CA HIS A 72 -4.71 -4.54 2.17
C HIS A 72 -5.76 -3.93 3.11
N THR A 73 -6.83 -3.36 2.56
CA THR A 73 -7.92 -2.79 3.35
C THR A 73 -8.82 -3.89 3.92
N PHE A 74 -9.03 -4.98 3.18
CA PHE A 74 -9.99 -6.03 3.53
C PHE A 74 -9.36 -7.31 4.10
N TYR A 75 -8.05 -7.54 3.90
CA TYR A 75 -7.30 -8.73 4.33
C TYR A 75 -5.97 -8.35 4.99
#